data_AF-A0A327Z6Y9-F1
#
_entry.id   AF-A0A327Z6Y9-F1
#
_cell.length_a   1.000
_cell.length_b   1.000
_cell.length_c   1.000
_cell.angle_alpha   90.00
_cell.angle_beta   90.00
_cell.angle_gamma   90.00
#
_symmetry.space_group_name_H-M   'P 1'
#
loop_
_entity.id
_entity.type
_entity.pdbx_description
1 polymer ?
#
loop_
_entity_poly.entity_id
_entity_poly.type
_entity_poly.pdbx_seq_one_letter_code
_entity_poly.pdbx_strand_id
1 'polypeptide(L)'
;MTGESNLLGAFLRSRRELVSPEQAGVPVTGVRRVPGLRREEVAMLAGISADYYLRLERGRDRSPSVQVLESLARVLHLDDTARDYLLKLAGDKPRKRRPRREVVPPSTAQFVAMLPFPAFVEGRYLDVLVANPLATALSPRLSAGGNRLRDVFLDPGEQAMWPDWESAAAALVASFRQAVGTDTDDPRVIELVGELSLSSPLFRRLWARHDVRPRVGAMVVPFLHPQVGELRLNREKLLISGTDGIMLVVYHPDPASTGADKLSLLASATLPTTRSEPHATPGPPPPPSPARILSDS
;
A
#
# COMPACT_ATOMS: atom_id res chain seq x y z
N MET A 1 -16.90 -25.73 9.48
CA MET A 1 -16.12 -25.32 10.66
C MET A 1 -15.45 -23.99 10.34
N THR A 2 -16.05 -22.88 10.78
CA THR A 2 -15.48 -21.54 10.60
C THR A 2 -14.28 -21.39 11.52
N GLY A 3 -13.09 -21.71 11.02
CA GLY A 3 -11.85 -21.45 11.73
C GLY A 3 -11.69 -19.94 11.88
N GLU A 4 -12.06 -19.39 13.03
CA GLU A 4 -11.66 -18.02 13.36
C GLU A 4 -10.13 -17.95 13.21
N SER A 5 -9.69 -17.08 12.30
CA SER A 5 -8.27 -16.89 12.03
C SER A 5 -7.58 -16.45 13.31
N ASN A 6 -6.70 -17.29 13.86
CA ASN A 6 -5.87 -16.95 15.01
C ASN A 6 -4.72 -16.03 14.57
N LEU A 7 -5.03 -14.75 14.38
CA LEU A 7 -4.04 -13.75 13.93
C LEU A 7 -2.88 -13.60 14.91
N LEU A 8 -3.16 -13.64 16.21
CA LEU A 8 -2.14 -13.58 17.26
C LEU A 8 -1.15 -14.72 17.11
N GLY A 9 -1.63 -15.96 17.07
CA GLY A 9 -0.73 -17.11 16.95
C GLY A 9 -0.04 -17.22 15.60
N ALA A 10 -0.65 -16.75 14.51
CA ALA A 10 0.00 -16.66 13.20
C ALA A 10 1.17 -15.65 13.24
N PHE A 11 0.95 -14.48 13.84
CA PHE A 11 1.98 -13.46 14.04
C PHE A 11 3.12 -13.96 14.95
N LEU A 12 2.80 -14.56 16.10
CA LEU A 12 3.82 -15.12 17.01
C LEU A 12 4.65 -16.20 16.30
N ARG A 13 4.00 -17.08 15.54
CA ARG A 13 4.69 -18.12 14.76
C ARG A 13 5.64 -17.53 13.74
N SER A 14 5.19 -16.55 12.95
CA SER A 14 6.03 -15.96 11.90
C SER A 14 7.23 -15.22 12.49
N ARG A 15 7.03 -14.48 13.60
CA ARG A 15 8.13 -13.79 14.30
C ARG A 15 9.12 -14.77 14.91
N ARG A 16 8.65 -15.83 15.55
CA ARG A 16 9.50 -16.90 16.10
C ARG A 16 10.39 -17.54 15.03
N GLU A 17 9.86 -17.76 13.83
CA GLU A 17 10.59 -18.38 12.73
C GLU A 17 11.66 -17.48 12.10
N LEU A 18 11.58 -16.16 12.32
CA LEU A 18 12.53 -15.16 11.81
C LEU A 18 13.67 -14.85 12.79
N VAL A 19 13.44 -14.98 14.10
CA VAL A 19 14.46 -14.68 15.12
C VAL A 19 15.44 -15.84 15.23
N SER A 20 16.74 -15.56 15.04
CA SER A 20 17.77 -16.58 15.18
C SER A 20 18.07 -16.89 16.65
N PRO A 21 18.53 -18.11 16.97
CA PRO A 21 18.96 -18.46 18.33
C PRO A 21 20.02 -17.51 18.88
N GLU A 22 21.00 -17.14 18.04
CA GLU A 22 22.11 -16.26 18.41
C GLU A 22 21.62 -14.86 18.77
N GLN A 23 20.67 -14.32 18.01
CA GLN A 23 20.04 -13.02 18.30
C GLN A 23 19.37 -13.02 19.67
N ALA A 24 18.73 -14.13 20.03
CA ALA A 24 18.05 -14.31 21.32
C ALA A 24 18.96 -14.79 22.45
N GLY A 25 20.28 -14.90 22.22
CA GLY A 25 21.25 -15.38 23.21
C GLY A 25 21.13 -16.87 23.56
N VAL A 26 20.53 -17.68 22.68
CA VAL A 26 20.37 -19.13 22.85
C VAL A 26 21.56 -19.87 22.25
N PRO A 27 22.34 -20.63 23.04
CA PRO A 27 23.43 -21.45 22.52
C PRO A 27 22.90 -22.54 21.57
N VAL A 28 23.48 -22.64 20.37
CA VAL A 28 23.13 -23.70 19.42
C VAL A 28 23.99 -24.92 19.68
N THR A 29 23.36 -26.02 20.11
CA THR A 29 24.01 -27.32 20.29
C THR A 29 23.38 -28.38 19.38
N GLY A 30 24.23 -29.12 18.65
CA GLY A 30 23.81 -30.22 17.77
C GLY A 30 23.10 -29.82 16.47
N VAL A 31 22.45 -30.80 15.82
CA VAL A 31 21.75 -30.61 14.54
C VAL A 31 20.38 -29.96 14.76
N ARG A 32 20.16 -28.79 14.17
CA ARG A 32 18.92 -28.01 14.30
C ARG A 32 18.00 -28.21 13.10
N ARG A 33 16.72 -28.49 13.35
CA ARG A 33 15.70 -28.71 12.29
C ARG A 33 14.97 -27.44 11.85
N VAL A 34 15.00 -26.39 12.66
CA VAL A 34 14.31 -25.12 12.39
C VAL A 34 15.30 -23.95 12.46
N PRO A 35 15.30 -23.03 11.48
CA PRO A 35 16.26 -21.92 11.46
C PRO A 35 16.00 -20.91 12.59
N GLY A 36 14.73 -20.59 12.87
CA GLY A 36 14.34 -19.70 13.97
C GLY A 36 14.22 -20.39 15.33
N LEU A 37 13.68 -19.69 16.31
CA LEU A 37 13.50 -20.19 17.68
C LEU A 37 12.51 -21.37 17.77
N ARG A 38 12.78 -22.31 18.68
CA ARG A 38 11.86 -23.36 19.10
C ARG A 38 10.82 -22.77 20.07
N ARG A 39 9.65 -23.40 20.16
CA ARG A 39 8.59 -22.97 21.10
C ARG A 39 9.08 -22.95 22.55
N GLU A 40 9.84 -23.97 22.92
CA GLU A 40 10.41 -24.12 24.27
C GLU A 40 11.42 -23.01 24.58
N GLU A 41 12.24 -22.62 23.60
CA GLU A 41 13.21 -21.53 23.75
C GLU A 41 12.49 -20.19 23.98
N VAL A 42 11.47 -19.87 23.17
CA VAL A 42 10.66 -18.65 23.36
C VAL A 42 9.98 -18.65 24.73
N ALA A 43 9.36 -19.77 25.11
CA ALA A 43 8.64 -19.88 26.36
C ALA A 43 9.56 -19.68 27.57
N MET A 44 10.73 -20.33 27.55
CA MET A 44 11.77 -20.18 28.58
C MET A 44 12.23 -18.72 28.69
N LEU A 45 12.59 -18.08 27.57
CA LEU A 45 13.06 -16.68 27.58
C LEU A 45 11.97 -15.69 28.01
N ALA A 46 10.70 -15.99 27.69
CA ALA A 46 9.56 -15.15 28.05
C ALA A 46 9.03 -15.41 29.48
N GLY A 47 9.58 -16.39 30.20
CA GLY A 47 9.15 -16.74 31.55
C GLY A 47 7.76 -17.38 31.61
N ILE A 48 7.37 -18.13 30.58
CA ILE A 48 6.07 -18.81 30.48
C ILE A 48 6.23 -20.31 30.18
N SER A 49 5.18 -21.11 30.37
CA SER A 49 5.24 -22.53 30.02
C SER A 49 5.19 -22.76 28.51
N ALA A 50 5.91 -23.78 28.03
CA ALA A 50 5.91 -24.16 26.61
C ALA A 50 4.50 -24.54 26.11
N ASP A 51 3.69 -25.19 26.97
CA ASP A 51 2.30 -25.52 26.65
C ASP A 51 1.43 -24.26 26.52
N TYR A 52 1.64 -23.25 27.36
CA TYR A 52 0.92 -21.96 27.23
C TYR A 52 1.28 -21.26 25.92
N TYR A 53 2.56 -21.17 25.57
CA TYR A 53 2.98 -20.60 24.28
C TYR A 53 2.39 -21.38 23.08
N LEU A 54 2.34 -22.71 23.17
CA LEU A 54 1.69 -23.55 22.15
C LEU A 54 0.19 -23.25 22.03
N ARG A 55 -0.52 -23.03 23.14
CA ARG A 55 -1.94 -22.68 23.14
C ARG A 55 -2.19 -21.30 22.51
N LEU A 56 -1.31 -20.32 22.72
CA LEU A 56 -1.34 -19.03 22.03
C LEU A 56 -1.17 -19.21 20.51
N GLU A 57 -0.15 -19.96 20.06
CA GLU A 57 0.06 -20.21 18.62
C GLU A 57 -1.09 -20.98 17.96
N ARG A 58 -1.81 -21.81 18.72
CA ARG A 58 -2.98 -22.58 18.25
C ARG A 58 -4.31 -21.84 18.42
N GLY A 59 -4.32 -20.71 19.13
CA GLY A 59 -5.50 -19.88 19.31
C GLY A 59 -6.50 -20.43 20.32
N ARG A 60 -6.02 -21.34 21.18
CA ARG A 60 -6.77 -21.89 22.31
C ARG A 60 -6.76 -20.94 23.51
N ASP A 61 -5.73 -20.10 23.61
CA ASP A 61 -5.67 -18.94 24.49
C ASP A 61 -5.59 -17.67 23.64
N ARG A 62 -6.43 -16.67 23.95
CA ARG A 62 -6.57 -15.45 23.12
C ARG A 62 -6.39 -14.15 23.89
N SER A 63 -6.34 -14.21 25.22
CA SER A 63 -6.23 -13.04 26.09
C SER A 63 -5.02 -13.17 27.03
N PRO A 64 -3.79 -13.24 26.50
CA PRO A 64 -2.60 -13.12 27.33
C PRO A 64 -2.55 -11.75 28.01
N SER A 65 -1.92 -11.68 29.19
CA SER A 65 -1.72 -10.40 29.87
C SER A 65 -0.77 -9.50 29.08
N VAL A 66 -0.88 -8.18 29.28
CA VAL A 66 0.04 -7.19 28.69
C VAL A 66 1.50 -7.53 29.02
N GLN A 67 1.77 -7.95 30.26
CA GLN A 67 3.12 -8.36 30.68
C GLN A 67 3.66 -9.55 29.87
N VAL A 68 2.81 -10.55 29.57
CA VAL A 68 3.21 -11.67 28.72
C VAL A 68 3.51 -11.19 27.29
N LEU A 69 2.66 -10.31 26.74
CA LEU A 69 2.86 -9.75 25.40
C LEU A 69 4.15 -8.92 25.32
N GLU A 70 4.48 -8.14 26.34
CA GLU A 70 5.72 -7.37 26.40
C GLU A 70 6.96 -8.26 26.52
N SER A 71 6.89 -9.34 27.30
CA SER A 71 7.97 -10.33 27.35
C SER A 71 8.16 -11.01 25.99
N LEU A 72 7.07 -11.41 25.33
CA LEU A 72 7.13 -11.98 23.98
C LEU A 72 7.69 -10.98 22.96
N ALA A 73 7.32 -9.71 23.03
CA ALA A 73 7.85 -8.67 22.15
C ALA A 73 9.38 -8.52 22.29
N ARG A 74 9.88 -8.54 23.53
CA ARG A 74 11.34 -8.49 23.81
C ARG A 74 12.06 -9.71 23.27
N VAL A 75 11.57 -10.92 23.57
CA VAL A 75 12.19 -12.19 23.14
C VAL A 75 12.20 -12.31 21.62
N LEU A 76 11.16 -11.81 20.96
CA LEU A 76 11.03 -11.86 19.51
C LEU A 76 11.69 -10.65 18.80
N HIS A 77 12.42 -9.82 19.53
CA HIS A 77 13.09 -8.61 19.01
C HIS A 77 12.17 -7.73 18.17
N LEU A 78 10.92 -7.55 18.61
CA LEU A 78 9.96 -6.71 17.91
C LEU A 78 10.33 -5.23 18.07
N ASP A 79 10.32 -4.51 16.96
CA ASP A 79 10.34 -3.04 17.00
C ASP A 79 9.03 -2.48 17.60
N ASP A 80 9.02 -1.18 17.89
CA ASP A 80 7.87 -0.53 18.53
C ASP A 80 6.57 -0.70 17.72
N THR A 81 6.66 -0.69 16.38
CA THR A 81 5.47 -0.88 15.53
C THR A 81 4.92 -2.31 15.63
N ALA A 82 5.80 -3.31 15.57
CA ALA A 82 5.45 -4.70 15.68
C ALA A 82 4.94 -5.05 17.09
N ARG A 83 5.50 -4.42 18.13
CA ARG A 83 5.01 -4.52 19.52
C ARG A 83 3.61 -3.93 19.66
N ASP A 84 3.37 -2.73 19.14
CA ASP A 84 2.03 -2.11 19.17
C ASP A 84 1.00 -2.96 18.44
N TYR A 85 1.40 -3.55 17.30
CA TYR A 85 0.55 -4.46 16.55
C TYR A 85 0.26 -5.75 17.34
N LEU A 86 1.26 -6.33 18.00
CA LEU A 86 1.09 -7.49 18.88
C LEU A 86 0.05 -7.22 19.98
N LEU A 87 0.16 -6.06 20.64
CA LEU A 87 -0.79 -5.64 21.67
C LEU A 87 -2.21 -5.49 21.11
N LYS A 88 -2.36 -4.90 19.91
CA LYS A 88 -3.66 -4.79 19.22
C LYS A 88 -4.26 -6.14 18.84
N LEU A 89 -3.44 -7.11 18.43
CA LEU A 89 -3.91 -8.46 18.09
C LEU A 89 -4.50 -9.22 19.28
N ALA A 90 -4.00 -8.95 20.49
CA ALA A 90 -4.43 -9.59 21.73
C ALA A 90 -5.50 -8.79 22.50
N GLY A 91 -5.70 -7.52 22.15
CA GLY A 91 -6.76 -6.69 22.70
C GLY A 91 -8.15 -7.14 22.25
N ASP A 92 -9.18 -6.68 22.96
CA ASP A 92 -10.57 -6.94 22.58
C ASP A 92 -10.81 -6.51 21.13
N LYS A 93 -11.31 -7.44 20.31
CA LYS A 93 -11.67 -7.14 18.92
C LYS A 93 -12.68 -5.99 18.94
N PRO A 94 -12.36 -4.82 18.36
CA PRO A 94 -13.37 -3.79 18.18
C PRO A 94 -14.54 -4.42 17.41
N ARG A 95 -15.78 -4.11 17.82
CA ARG A 95 -17.00 -4.56 17.14
C ARG A 95 -16.82 -4.41 15.63
N LYS A 96 -17.01 -5.51 14.87
CA LYS A 96 -16.91 -5.55 13.40
C LYS A 96 -17.47 -4.25 12.82
N ARG A 97 -16.59 -3.34 12.38
CA ARG A 97 -17.02 -2.14 11.69
C ARG A 97 -17.62 -2.63 10.38
N ARG A 98 -18.87 -2.25 10.10
CA ARG A 98 -19.45 -2.50 8.78
C ARG A 98 -18.50 -1.87 7.75
N PRO A 99 -18.17 -2.57 6.65
CA PRO A 99 -17.36 -1.98 5.59
C PRO A 99 -18.07 -0.71 5.13
N ARG A 100 -17.50 0.45 5.48
CA ARG A 100 -17.96 1.74 4.99
C ARG A 100 -17.19 2.02 3.71
N ARG A 101 -17.90 2.44 2.67
CA ARG A 101 -17.28 2.94 1.45
C ARG A 101 -16.31 4.05 1.83
N GLU A 102 -15.08 3.97 1.35
CA GLU A 102 -14.10 5.03 1.52
C GLU A 102 -14.51 6.21 0.64
N VAL A 103 -14.97 7.28 1.27
CA VAL A 103 -15.44 8.49 0.60
C VAL A 103 -14.45 9.61 0.86
N VAL A 104 -13.87 10.13 -0.21
CA VAL A 104 -13.00 11.31 -0.14
C VAL A 104 -13.89 12.55 -0.01
N PRO A 105 -13.64 13.45 0.96
CA PRO A 105 -14.35 14.72 1.03
C PRO A 105 -14.21 15.51 -0.27
N PRO A 106 -15.29 16.12 -0.82
CA PRO A 106 -15.23 16.86 -2.08
C PRO A 106 -14.18 17.98 -2.09
N SER A 107 -14.01 18.70 -0.98
CA SER A 107 -12.99 19.73 -0.83
C SER A 107 -11.56 19.17 -0.92
N THR A 108 -11.34 17.95 -0.43
CA THR A 108 -10.04 17.27 -0.58
C THR A 108 -9.78 16.88 -2.03
N ALA A 109 -10.79 16.39 -2.75
CA ALA A 109 -10.63 16.09 -4.17
C ALA A 109 -10.30 17.36 -4.99
N GLN A 110 -10.97 18.48 -4.70
CA GLN A 110 -10.66 19.78 -5.31
C GLN A 110 -9.23 20.25 -4.99
N PHE A 111 -8.82 20.12 -3.72
CA PHE A 111 -7.46 20.44 -3.30
C PHE A 111 -6.40 19.65 -4.07
N VAL A 112 -6.59 18.33 -4.20
CA VAL A 112 -5.67 17.45 -4.94
C VAL A 112 -5.51 17.86 -6.39
N ALA A 113 -6.61 18.27 -7.04
CA ALA A 113 -6.59 18.73 -8.43
C ALA A 113 -5.77 20.01 -8.63
N MET A 114 -5.61 20.85 -7.60
CA MET A 114 -4.87 22.11 -7.65
C MET A 114 -3.39 21.98 -7.28
N LEU A 115 -2.94 20.83 -6.78
CA LEU A 115 -1.56 20.64 -6.35
C LEU A 115 -0.61 20.66 -7.56
N PRO A 116 0.51 21.42 -7.50
CA PRO A 116 1.48 21.53 -8.59
C PRO A 116 2.45 20.34 -8.68
N PHE A 117 2.12 19.23 -8.02
CA PHE A 117 2.95 18.04 -7.90
C PHE A 117 2.11 16.77 -8.14
N PRO A 118 2.70 15.66 -8.60
CA PRO A 118 2.03 14.37 -8.64
C PRO A 118 1.39 14.03 -7.28
N ALA A 119 0.05 13.98 -7.24
CA ALA A 119 -0.70 13.80 -6.01
C ALA A 119 -1.93 12.92 -6.23
N PHE A 120 -2.15 12.02 -5.27
CA PHE A 120 -3.30 11.13 -5.27
C PHE A 120 -3.74 10.81 -3.83
N VAL A 121 -4.97 10.33 -3.70
CA VAL A 121 -5.56 9.90 -2.44
C VAL A 121 -5.72 8.40 -2.48
N GLU A 122 -5.23 7.71 -1.46
CA GLU A 122 -5.38 6.26 -1.30
C GLU A 122 -6.13 5.90 -0.03
N GLY A 123 -6.94 4.84 -0.12
CA GLY A 123 -7.64 4.25 1.02
C GLY A 123 -6.78 3.28 1.83
N ARG A 124 -7.37 2.69 2.87
CA ARG A 124 -6.73 1.66 3.70
C ARG A 124 -6.41 0.39 2.93
N TYR A 125 -7.15 0.11 1.85
CA TYR A 125 -6.89 -1.00 0.94
C TYR A 125 -5.90 -0.68 -0.17
N LEU A 126 -5.33 0.53 -0.16
CA LEU A 126 -4.47 1.07 -1.21
C LEU A 126 -5.16 1.20 -2.57
N ASP A 127 -6.48 1.29 -2.56
CA ASP A 127 -7.28 1.75 -3.71
C ASP A 127 -7.01 3.24 -3.93
N VAL A 128 -6.71 3.64 -5.16
CA VAL A 128 -6.55 5.04 -5.55
C VAL A 128 -7.94 5.64 -5.73
N LEU A 129 -8.31 6.56 -4.86
CA LEU A 129 -9.66 7.15 -4.79
C LEU A 129 -9.78 8.42 -5.63
N VAL A 130 -8.71 9.22 -5.68
CA VAL A 130 -8.57 10.45 -6.47
C VAL A 130 -7.12 10.56 -6.93
N ALA A 131 -6.87 11.06 -8.13
CA ALA A 131 -5.53 11.36 -8.62
C ALA A 131 -5.58 12.63 -9.47
N ASN A 132 -4.53 13.45 -9.39
CA ASN A 132 -4.37 14.57 -10.32
C ASN A 132 -3.64 14.13 -11.61
N PRO A 133 -3.71 14.91 -12.71
CA PRO A 133 -3.08 14.53 -13.97
C PRO A 133 -1.57 14.28 -13.86
N LEU A 134 -0.87 15.01 -12.97
CA LEU A 134 0.56 14.83 -12.73
C LEU A 134 0.88 13.47 -12.10
N ALA A 135 0.00 12.92 -11.27
CA ALA A 135 0.13 11.57 -10.74
C ALA A 135 0.10 10.54 -11.87
N THR A 136 -0.87 10.66 -12.78
CA THR A 136 -0.99 9.78 -13.95
C THR A 136 0.15 9.97 -14.95
N ALA A 137 0.69 11.18 -15.07
CA ALA A 137 1.89 11.45 -15.86
C ALA A 137 3.16 10.82 -15.26
N LEU A 138 3.25 10.75 -13.92
CA LEU A 138 4.33 10.06 -13.22
C LEU A 138 4.23 8.54 -13.33
N SER A 139 3.03 7.98 -13.17
CA SER A 139 2.73 6.58 -13.47
C SER A 139 1.27 6.46 -13.93
N PRO A 140 0.97 5.84 -15.07
CA PRO A 140 -0.40 5.61 -15.54
C PRO A 140 -1.29 4.84 -14.54
N ARG A 141 -0.66 4.10 -13.60
CA ARG A 141 -1.34 3.35 -12.54
C ARG A 141 -1.79 4.19 -11.37
N LEU A 142 -1.25 5.41 -11.23
CA LEU A 142 -1.77 6.40 -10.29
C LEU A 142 -3.00 7.09 -10.89
N SER A 143 -4.06 6.29 -11.07
CA SER A 143 -5.35 6.71 -11.61
C SER A 143 -6.48 6.18 -10.72
N ALA A 144 -7.55 6.97 -10.59
CA ALA A 144 -8.68 6.61 -9.75
C ALA A 144 -9.31 5.27 -10.18
N GLY A 145 -9.60 4.40 -9.21
CA GLY A 145 -10.10 3.05 -9.43
C GLY A 145 -9.02 1.98 -9.53
N GLY A 146 -7.74 2.37 -9.68
CA GLY A 146 -6.60 1.45 -9.55
C GLY A 146 -6.36 0.99 -8.11
N ASN A 147 -5.57 -0.07 -7.94
CA ASN A 147 -5.15 -0.55 -6.63
C ASN A 147 -3.64 -0.77 -6.62
N ARG A 148 -2.95 -0.06 -5.73
CA ARG A 148 -1.47 -0.04 -5.70
C ARG A 148 -0.84 -1.40 -5.43
N LEU A 149 -1.51 -2.31 -4.71
CA LEU A 149 -0.99 -3.67 -4.54
C LEU A 149 -1.06 -4.45 -5.85
N ARG A 150 -2.18 -4.37 -6.57
CA ARG A 150 -2.27 -5.00 -7.89
C ARG A 150 -1.23 -4.45 -8.83
N ASP A 151 -1.07 -3.12 -8.87
CA ASP A 151 -0.10 -2.47 -9.75
C ASP A 151 1.33 -2.97 -9.49
N VAL A 152 1.79 -2.93 -8.23
CA VAL A 152 3.17 -3.33 -7.87
C VAL A 152 3.43 -4.82 -8.10
N PHE A 153 2.44 -5.69 -7.88
CA PHE A 153 2.66 -7.14 -7.97
C PHE A 153 2.31 -7.76 -9.33
N LEU A 154 1.47 -7.12 -10.13
CA LEU A 154 0.92 -7.70 -11.36
C LEU A 154 1.27 -6.92 -12.64
N ASP A 155 1.79 -5.68 -12.54
CA ASP A 155 2.21 -4.91 -13.70
C ASP A 155 3.75 -4.82 -13.81
N PRO A 156 4.37 -5.50 -14.80
CA PRO A 156 5.79 -5.39 -15.08
C PRO A 156 6.26 -3.95 -15.40
N GLY A 157 5.39 -3.13 -15.98
CA GLY A 157 5.69 -1.73 -16.29
C GLY A 157 5.84 -0.90 -15.02
N GLU A 158 4.95 -1.10 -14.04
CA GLU A 158 5.06 -0.46 -12.73
C GLU A 158 6.32 -0.98 -12.01
N GLN A 159 6.62 -2.28 -12.07
CA GLN A 159 7.83 -2.86 -11.45
C GLN A 159 9.12 -2.25 -12.03
N ALA A 160 9.19 -2.10 -13.35
CA ALA A 160 10.35 -1.55 -14.05
C ALA A 160 10.67 -0.10 -13.65
N MET A 161 9.69 0.63 -13.10
CA MET A 161 9.91 1.99 -12.59
C MET A 161 10.73 2.05 -11.30
N TRP A 162 10.95 0.95 -10.60
CA TRP A 162 11.64 0.94 -9.30
C TRP A 162 12.94 0.15 -9.40
N PRO A 163 14.10 0.76 -9.10
CA PRO A 163 15.39 0.04 -9.11
C PRO A 163 15.39 -1.22 -8.21
N ASP A 164 14.74 -1.13 -7.04
CA ASP A 164 14.53 -2.25 -6.12
C ASP A 164 13.03 -2.39 -5.81
N TRP A 165 12.30 -2.87 -6.81
CA TRP A 165 10.85 -3.04 -6.72
C TRP A 165 10.44 -4.06 -5.65
N GLU A 166 11.25 -5.09 -5.39
CA GLU A 166 10.93 -6.13 -4.39
C GLU A 166 10.95 -5.56 -2.96
N SER A 167 11.93 -4.70 -2.64
CA SER A 167 11.96 -4.00 -1.35
C SER A 167 10.80 -3.02 -1.20
N ALA A 168 10.44 -2.30 -2.27
CA ALA A 168 9.27 -1.42 -2.28
C ALA A 168 7.97 -2.20 -2.06
N ALA A 169 7.83 -3.36 -2.71
CA ALA A 169 6.71 -4.27 -2.55
C ALA A 169 6.60 -4.82 -1.12
N ALA A 170 7.73 -5.21 -0.51
CA ALA A 170 7.79 -5.64 0.89
C ALA A 170 7.30 -4.54 1.86
N ALA A 171 7.75 -3.30 1.66
CA ALA A 171 7.30 -2.17 2.46
C ALA A 171 5.80 -1.88 2.28
N LEU A 172 5.28 -2.02 1.05
CA LEU A 172 3.87 -1.81 0.74
C LEU A 172 2.98 -2.88 1.40
N VAL A 173 3.37 -4.15 1.35
CA VAL A 173 2.65 -5.25 2.04
C VAL A 173 2.63 -5.04 3.55
N ALA A 174 3.76 -4.67 4.15
CA ALA A 174 3.83 -4.41 5.59
C ALA A 174 2.98 -3.21 6.01
N SER A 175 2.92 -2.17 5.16
CA SER A 175 2.06 -1.00 5.34
C SER A 175 0.58 -1.33 5.20
N PHE A 176 0.22 -2.17 4.22
CA PHE A 176 -1.14 -2.66 4.03
C PHE A 176 -1.61 -3.47 5.24
N ARG A 177 -0.77 -4.35 5.79
CA ARG A 177 -1.10 -5.09 7.01
C ARG A 177 -1.40 -4.16 8.18
N GLN A 178 -0.59 -3.11 8.36
CA GLN A 178 -0.85 -2.12 9.40
C GLN A 178 -2.18 -1.37 9.17
N ALA A 179 -2.49 -1.05 7.92
CA ALA A 179 -3.70 -0.34 7.53
C ALA A 179 -4.97 -1.12 7.84
N VAL A 180 -5.00 -2.41 7.53
CA VAL A 180 -6.16 -3.28 7.76
C VAL A 180 -6.24 -3.76 9.22
N GLY A 181 -5.12 -3.72 9.94
CA GLY A 181 -5.07 -4.06 11.36
C GLY A 181 -5.62 -5.45 11.63
N THR A 182 -6.57 -5.54 12.56
CA THR A 182 -7.27 -6.77 12.95
C THR A 182 -8.48 -7.09 12.06
N ASP A 183 -8.85 -6.24 11.10
CA ASP A 183 -10.03 -6.39 10.24
C ASP A 183 -9.76 -7.39 9.09
N THR A 184 -9.22 -8.58 9.38
CA THR A 184 -8.89 -9.57 8.35
C THR A 184 -10.08 -10.33 7.81
N ASP A 185 -11.24 -10.23 8.47
CA ASP A 185 -12.52 -10.79 8.00
C ASP A 185 -13.22 -9.87 6.98
N ASP A 186 -12.62 -8.72 6.65
CA ASP A 186 -13.13 -7.78 5.66
C ASP A 186 -13.10 -8.42 4.26
N PRO A 187 -14.25 -8.47 3.53
CA PRO A 187 -14.31 -9.06 2.20
C PRO A 187 -13.28 -8.49 1.21
N ARG A 188 -12.98 -7.18 1.27
CA ARG A 188 -12.01 -6.55 0.37
C ARG A 188 -10.58 -7.00 0.68
N VAL A 189 -10.26 -7.23 1.95
CA VAL A 189 -8.95 -7.77 2.37
C VAL A 189 -8.82 -9.22 1.92
N ILE A 190 -9.87 -10.03 2.12
CA ILE A 190 -9.88 -11.44 1.70
C ILE A 190 -9.71 -11.54 0.18
N GLU A 191 -10.42 -10.73 -0.59
CA GLU A 191 -10.32 -10.66 -2.06
C GLU A 191 -8.89 -10.34 -2.50
N LEU A 192 -8.34 -9.21 -2.04
CA LEU A 192 -6.99 -8.75 -2.42
C LEU A 192 -5.90 -9.76 -2.03
N VAL A 193 -5.94 -10.26 -0.80
CA VAL A 193 -4.94 -11.23 -0.31
C VAL A 193 -5.06 -12.54 -1.06
N GLY A 194 -6.28 -13.01 -1.32
CA GLY A 194 -6.55 -14.25 -2.05
C GLY A 194 -6.03 -14.19 -3.48
N GLU A 195 -6.41 -13.15 -4.22
CA GLU A 195 -5.94 -12.91 -5.59
C GLU A 195 -4.41 -12.81 -5.66
N LEU A 196 -3.81 -11.93 -4.87
CA LEU A 196 -2.37 -11.68 -4.94
C LEU A 196 -1.54 -12.87 -4.46
N SER A 197 -2.05 -13.67 -3.52
CA SER A 197 -1.37 -14.91 -3.08
C SER A 197 -1.39 -16.01 -4.15
N LEU A 198 -2.40 -16.02 -5.02
CA LEU A 198 -2.48 -16.94 -6.16
C LEU A 198 -1.59 -16.46 -7.32
N SER A 199 -1.60 -15.15 -7.60
CA SER A 199 -0.93 -14.59 -8.77
C SER A 199 0.55 -14.23 -8.54
N SER A 200 0.99 -14.03 -7.29
CA SER A 200 2.38 -13.63 -6.99
C SER A 200 3.01 -14.48 -5.87
N PRO A 201 3.99 -15.35 -6.20
CA PRO A 201 4.76 -16.07 -5.20
C PRO A 201 5.48 -15.15 -4.21
N LEU A 202 5.93 -13.98 -4.67
CA LEU A 202 6.57 -12.97 -3.82
C LEU A 202 5.56 -12.41 -2.81
N PHE A 203 4.37 -11.98 -3.26
CA PHE A 203 3.32 -11.51 -2.35
C PHE A 203 3.00 -12.55 -1.29
N ARG A 204 2.79 -13.81 -1.69
CA ARG A 204 2.50 -14.92 -0.77
C ARG A 204 3.57 -15.05 0.32
N ARG A 205 4.85 -14.97 -0.05
CA ARG A 205 5.97 -15.00 0.92
C ARG A 205 5.94 -13.79 1.86
N LEU A 206 5.79 -12.59 1.32
CA LEU A 206 5.77 -11.34 2.09
C LEU A 206 4.59 -11.27 3.06
N TRP A 207 3.40 -11.68 2.60
CA TRP A 207 2.21 -11.75 3.45
C TRP A 207 2.41 -12.73 4.61
N ALA A 208 2.96 -13.92 4.35
CA ALA A 208 3.22 -14.94 5.36
C ALA A 208 4.26 -14.54 6.42
N ARG A 209 5.11 -13.54 6.16
CA ARG A 209 6.05 -13.00 7.17
C ARG A 209 5.36 -12.22 8.28
N HIS A 210 4.13 -11.75 8.03
CA HIS A 210 3.40 -10.83 8.92
C HIS A 210 4.20 -9.58 9.32
N ASP A 211 5.03 -9.09 8.40
CA ASP A 211 5.70 -7.81 8.61
C ASP A 211 4.66 -6.68 8.69
N VAL A 212 4.91 -5.72 9.58
CA VAL A 212 4.06 -4.57 9.84
C VAL A 212 4.97 -3.36 9.86
N ARG A 213 4.62 -2.34 9.09
CA ARG A 213 5.36 -1.07 9.07
C ARG A 213 4.37 0.09 9.13
N PRO A 214 4.75 1.21 9.76
CA PRO A 214 3.93 2.40 9.70
C PRO A 214 3.84 2.89 8.25
N ARG A 215 2.71 3.51 7.89
CA ARG A 215 2.56 4.20 6.60
C ARG A 215 3.28 5.54 6.64
N VAL A 216 4.60 5.49 6.77
CA VAL A 216 5.46 6.68 6.82
C VAL A 216 5.59 7.30 5.43
N GLY A 217 5.46 8.63 5.39
CA GLY A 217 5.90 9.51 4.31
C GLY A 217 7.35 9.93 4.50
N ALA A 218 7.69 11.15 4.09
CA ALA A 218 9.00 11.78 4.24
C ALA A 218 10.18 10.87 3.87
N MET A 219 10.16 10.30 2.66
CA MET A 219 11.29 9.53 2.14
C MET A 219 11.58 9.85 0.69
N VAL A 220 12.86 9.78 0.33
CA VAL A 220 13.31 9.91 -1.05
C VAL A 220 13.07 8.59 -1.77
N VAL A 221 12.35 8.67 -2.88
CA VAL A 221 11.95 7.54 -3.71
C VAL A 221 12.65 7.65 -5.06
N PRO A 222 13.51 6.68 -5.43
CA PRO A 222 14.08 6.60 -6.76
C PRO A 222 13.08 6.00 -7.75
N PHE A 223 13.02 6.58 -8.94
CA PHE A 223 12.23 6.11 -10.09
C PHE A 223 13.11 5.96 -11.32
N LEU A 224 12.78 5.00 -12.18
CA LEU A 224 13.27 4.83 -13.55
C LEU A 224 12.11 5.09 -14.50
N HIS A 225 11.86 6.36 -14.80
CA HIS A 225 10.73 6.74 -15.63
C HIS A 225 11.06 6.55 -17.12
N PRO A 226 10.21 5.88 -17.92
CA PRO A 226 10.52 5.54 -19.31
C PRO A 226 10.80 6.75 -20.22
N GLN A 227 10.21 7.91 -19.93
CA GLN A 227 10.37 9.12 -20.74
C GLN A 227 11.48 10.08 -20.28
N VAL A 228 11.81 10.11 -18.98
CA VAL A 228 12.71 11.14 -18.40
C VAL A 228 13.87 10.52 -17.57
N GLY A 229 14.00 9.19 -17.61
CA GLY A 229 15.05 8.43 -16.96
C GLY A 229 14.95 8.44 -15.43
N GLU A 230 16.08 8.53 -14.76
CA GLU A 230 16.15 8.53 -13.29
C GLU A 230 15.48 9.77 -12.68
N LEU A 231 14.57 9.59 -11.72
CA LEU A 231 14.09 10.66 -10.84
C LEU A 231 14.27 10.27 -9.39
N ARG A 232 14.50 11.26 -8.54
CA ARG A 232 14.46 11.10 -7.09
C ARG A 232 13.45 12.10 -6.55
N LEU A 233 12.34 11.60 -6.01
CA LEU A 233 11.26 12.43 -5.50
C LEU A 233 11.06 12.14 -4.01
N ASN A 234 10.89 13.19 -3.23
CA ASN A 234 10.38 13.07 -1.88
C ASN A 234 8.92 12.63 -1.94
N ARG A 235 8.55 11.63 -1.14
CA ARG A 235 7.18 11.16 -1.00
C ARG A 235 6.62 11.53 0.36
N GLU A 236 5.58 12.33 0.36
CA GLU A 236 4.79 12.62 1.55
C GLU A 236 3.54 11.76 1.64
N LYS A 237 3.17 11.38 2.87
CA LYS A 237 1.91 10.70 3.19
C LYS A 237 1.23 11.42 4.34
N LEU A 238 0.07 12.01 4.07
CA LEU A 238 -0.66 12.86 5.00
C LEU A 238 -2.03 12.24 5.28
N LEU A 239 -2.34 11.97 6.55
CA LEU A 239 -3.65 11.48 6.97
C LEU A 239 -4.71 12.56 6.78
N ILE A 240 -5.84 12.21 6.16
CA ILE A 240 -6.99 13.11 6.03
C ILE A 240 -7.88 12.94 7.27
N SER A 241 -7.94 13.96 8.11
CA SER A 241 -8.74 13.95 9.35
C SER A 241 -10.22 13.67 9.07
N GLY A 242 -10.88 12.98 10.00
CA GLY A 242 -12.30 12.63 9.88
C GLY A 242 -12.61 11.48 8.90
N THR A 243 -11.58 10.87 8.30
CA THR A 243 -11.71 9.68 7.45
C THR A 243 -11.18 8.43 8.16
N ASP A 244 -11.58 7.24 7.69
CA ASP A 244 -11.12 5.97 8.26
C ASP A 244 -9.76 5.54 7.67
N GLY A 245 -8.76 6.42 7.83
CA GLY A 245 -7.38 6.14 7.44
C GLY A 245 -7.05 6.41 5.97
N ILE A 246 -7.83 7.25 5.28
CA ILE A 246 -7.52 7.75 3.94
C ILE A 246 -6.29 8.66 4.02
N MET A 247 -5.39 8.54 3.04
CA MET A 247 -4.15 9.29 2.95
C MET A 247 -4.05 10.07 1.64
N LEU A 248 -3.57 11.31 1.72
CA LEU A 248 -3.01 12.05 0.60
C LEU A 248 -1.54 11.64 0.42
N VAL A 249 -1.16 11.27 -0.79
CA VAL A 249 0.22 10.99 -1.18
C VAL A 249 0.66 12.04 -2.19
N VAL A 250 1.83 12.65 -1.95
CA VAL A 250 2.41 13.67 -2.83
C VAL A 250 3.85 13.31 -3.14
N TYR A 251 4.24 13.36 -4.41
CA TYR A 251 5.64 13.29 -4.81
C TYR A 251 6.14 14.65 -5.24
N HIS A 252 7.21 15.15 -4.62
CA HIS A 252 7.80 16.43 -4.98
C HIS A 252 9.32 16.32 -5.11
N PRO A 253 9.95 17.12 -5.96
CA PRO A 253 11.40 17.12 -6.09
C PRO A 253 12.04 17.78 -4.86
N ASP A 254 13.32 17.53 -4.66
CA ASP A 254 14.13 18.39 -3.79
C ASP A 254 14.30 19.76 -4.48
N PRO A 255 14.17 20.90 -3.78
CA PRO A 255 14.32 22.23 -4.37
C PRO A 255 15.62 22.45 -5.16
N ALA A 256 16.72 21.78 -4.77
CA ALA A 256 18.02 21.91 -5.43
C ALA A 256 18.24 20.89 -6.56
N SER A 257 17.25 20.04 -6.87
CA SER A 257 17.37 18.97 -7.86
C SER A 257 16.78 19.33 -9.23
N THR A 258 17.22 18.62 -10.28
CA THR A 258 16.61 18.67 -11.63
C THR A 258 15.24 17.97 -11.71
N GLY A 259 14.71 17.48 -10.58
CA GLY A 259 13.43 16.77 -10.54
C GLY A 259 12.24 17.66 -10.93
N ALA A 260 12.30 18.96 -10.62
CA ALA A 260 11.26 19.91 -11.01
C ALA A 260 11.14 20.05 -12.54
N ASP A 261 12.27 20.14 -13.23
CA ASP A 261 12.30 20.22 -14.69
C ASP A 261 11.75 18.93 -15.32
N LYS A 262 12.14 17.77 -14.80
CA LYS A 262 11.65 16.46 -15.27
C LYS A 262 10.14 16.29 -15.07
N LEU A 263 9.60 16.71 -13.92
CA LEU A 263 8.16 16.69 -13.69
C LEU A 263 7.42 17.66 -14.63
N SER A 264 8.02 18.82 -14.92
CA SER A 264 7.45 19.80 -15.86
C SER A 264 7.43 19.25 -17.30
N LEU A 265 8.46 18.50 -17.71
CA LEU A 265 8.49 17.79 -18.99
C LEU A 265 7.37 16.73 -19.08
N LEU A 266 7.16 15.96 -18.01
CA LEU A 266 6.07 14.97 -17.94
C LEU A 266 4.69 15.61 -18.02
N ALA A 267 4.48 16.72 -17.32
CA ALA A 267 3.26 17.51 -17.38
C ALA A 267 2.98 18.00 -18.81
N SER A 268 4.02 18.46 -19.51
CA SER A 268 3.91 18.99 -20.88
C SER A 268 3.62 17.89 -21.91
N ALA A 269 4.16 16.68 -21.71
CA ALA A 269 3.94 15.55 -22.61
C ALA A 269 2.55 14.90 -22.47
N THR A 270 1.87 15.11 -21.33
CA THR A 270 0.53 14.56 -21.06
C THR A 270 -0.61 15.52 -21.39
N LEU A 271 -0.32 16.80 -21.61
CA LEU A 271 -1.29 17.72 -22.19
C LEU A 271 -1.60 17.26 -23.62
N PRO A 272 -2.88 17.10 -24.01
CA PRO A 272 -3.23 16.96 -25.41
C PRO A 272 -2.60 18.15 -26.12
N THR A 273 -1.72 17.88 -27.09
CA THR A 273 -1.26 18.93 -27.99
C THR A 273 -2.53 19.46 -28.62
N THR A 274 -2.98 20.63 -28.20
CA THR A 274 -4.04 21.34 -28.91
C THR A 274 -3.36 21.75 -30.20
N ARG A 275 -3.37 20.84 -31.17
CA ARG A 275 -3.01 21.15 -32.54
C ARG A 275 -4.08 22.14 -32.94
N SER A 276 -3.78 23.44 -32.82
CA SER A 276 -4.53 24.46 -33.51
C SER A 276 -4.50 24.04 -34.97
N GLU A 277 -5.57 23.41 -35.42
CA GLU A 277 -5.83 23.28 -36.84
C GLU A 277 -5.75 24.71 -37.39
N PRO A 278 -4.92 24.97 -38.42
CA PRO A 278 -4.91 26.26 -39.05
C PRO A 278 -6.33 26.58 -39.46
N HIS A 279 -6.84 27.68 -38.94
CA HIS A 279 -8.15 28.24 -39.22
C HIS A 279 -8.39 28.15 -40.73
N ALA A 280 -9.21 27.20 -41.16
CA ALA A 280 -9.62 27.11 -42.55
C ALA A 280 -10.43 28.37 -42.83
N THR A 281 -9.83 29.28 -43.59
CA THR A 281 -10.48 30.48 -44.11
C THR A 281 -11.83 30.05 -44.71
N PRO A 282 -12.97 30.63 -44.29
CA PRO A 282 -14.25 30.24 -44.83
C PRO A 282 -14.23 30.52 -46.34
N GLY A 283 -14.44 29.47 -47.14
CA GLY A 283 -14.58 29.57 -48.58
C GLY A 283 -15.75 30.49 -48.95
N PRO A 284 -15.72 31.12 -50.13
CA PRO A 284 -16.73 32.09 -50.54
C PRO A 284 -18.13 31.44 -50.55
N PRO A 285 -19.18 32.20 -50.20
CA PRO A 285 -20.54 31.67 -50.11
C PRO A 285 -21.02 31.12 -51.46
N PRO A 286 -21.83 30.05 -51.47
CA PRO A 286 -22.36 29.48 -52.70
C PRO A 286 -23.28 30.47 -53.42
N PRO A 287 -23.35 30.42 -54.77
CA PRO A 287 -24.22 31.31 -55.53
C PRO A 287 -25.69 31.03 -55.23
N PRO A 288 -26.57 32.04 -55.29
CA PRO A 288 -27.98 31.90 -54.97
C PRO A 288 -28.69 30.95 -55.96
N SER A 289 -29.51 30.03 -55.42
CA SER A 289 -30.37 29.16 -56.22
C SER A 289 -31.41 29.96 -57.01
N PRO A 290 -31.73 29.56 -58.26
CA PRO A 290 -32.71 30.25 -59.07
C PRO A 290 -34.11 30.10 -58.48
N ALA A 291 -34.85 31.22 -58.43
CA ALA A 291 -36.22 31.29 -57.97
C ALA A 291 -37.13 30.38 -58.80
N ARG A 292 -37.92 29.53 -58.13
CA ARG A 292 -39.05 28.84 -58.76
C ARG A 292 -40.10 29.89 -59.14
N ILE A 293 -40.25 30.12 -60.44
CA ILE A 293 -41.39 30.80 -61.01
C ILE A 293 -42.60 29.86 -60.82
N LEU A 294 -43.55 30.29 -60.00
CA LEU A 294 -44.91 29.78 -59.99
C LEU A 294 -45.56 30.15 -61.32
N SER A 295 -45.97 29.16 -62.10
CA SER A 295 -46.93 29.34 -63.19
C SER A 295 -48.25 28.75 -62.75
N ASP A 296 -49.20 29.64 -62.42
CA ASP A 296 -50.63 29.37 -62.39
C ASP A 296 -51.12 29.07 -63.81
N SER A 297 -51.81 27.94 -63.99
CA SER A 297 -53.04 27.72 -64.78
C SER A 297 -53.33 26.23 -64.92
#